data_AF-X0TPN0-F1
#
_entry.id   AF-X0TPN0-F1
#
_cell.length_a   1.000
_cell.length_b   1.000
_cell.length_c   1.000
_cell.angle_alpha   90.00
_cell.angle_beta   90.00
_cell.angle_gamma   90.00
#
_symmetry.space_group_name_H-M   'P 1'
#
loop_
_entity.id
_entity.type
_entity.pdbx_description
1 polymer ?
#
loop_
_entity_poly.entity_id
_entity_poly.type
_entity_poly.pdbx_seq_one_letter_code
_entity_poly.pdbx_strand_id
1 'polypeptide(L)'
;MQILQYIALTIGVVGAGVIIWGVMMAVIEFVRLEHKRFRGENICRSRELLRNHLSSYLLLGIEFLIAADIIHSIMSPNLEAILLLGVVVAIRTVLGYFLDKELASHAPAETKD
;
A
#
# COMPACT_ATOMS: atom_id res chain seq x y z
N MET A 1 12.42 19.73 21.54
CA MET A 1 11.30 18.77 21.61
C MET A 1 10.17 19.11 20.63
N GLN A 2 9.57 20.31 20.66
CA GLN A 2 8.44 20.66 19.78
C GLN A 2 8.72 20.56 18.26
N ILE A 3 9.94 20.88 17.81
CA ILE A 3 10.31 20.83 16.38
C ILE A 3 10.20 19.41 15.81
N LEU A 4 10.68 18.39 16.53
CA LEU A 4 10.57 16.99 16.10
C LEU A 4 9.12 16.53 16.03
N GLN A 5 8.28 16.98 16.97
CA GLN A 5 6.85 16.68 16.99
C GLN A 5 6.14 17.24 15.75
N TYR A 6 6.47 18.49 15.39
CA TYR A 6 5.96 19.09 14.17
C TYR A 6 6.41 18.32 12.94
N ILE A 7 7.70 17.94 12.84
CA ILE A 7 8.23 17.17 11.71
C ILE A 7 7.52 15.82 11.57
N ALA A 8 7.37 15.07 12.67
CA ALA A 8 6.66 13.79 12.65
C ALA A 8 5.21 13.96 12.18
N LEU A 9 4.53 15.00 12.66
CA LEU A 9 3.16 15.32 12.24
C LEU A 9 3.09 15.66 10.74
N THR A 10 3.96 16.52 10.22
CA THR A 10 3.93 16.87 8.79
C THR A 10 4.20 15.66 7.91
N ILE A 11 5.17 14.82 8.27
CA ILE A 11 5.47 13.58 7.54
C ILE A 11 4.25 12.65 7.56
N GLY A 12 3.61 12.49 8.72
CA GLY A 12 2.40 11.68 8.86
C GLY A 12 1.24 12.19 8.01
N VAL A 13 1.01 13.50 7.99
CA VAL A 13 -0.02 14.14 7.16
C VAL A 13 0.27 13.97 5.67
N VAL A 14 1.52 14.11 5.24
CA VAL A 14 1.93 13.86 3.86
C VAL A 14 1.69 12.41 3.47
N GLY A 15 2.14 11.46 4.30
CA GLY A 15 1.93 10.03 4.08
C GLY A 15 0.45 9.67 3.95
N ALA A 16 -0.38 10.14 4.89
CA ALA A 16 -1.83 9.98 4.83
C ALA A 16 -2.43 10.60 3.56
N GLY A 17 -1.97 11.78 3.16
CA GLY A 17 -2.39 12.44 1.93
C GLY A 17 -2.10 11.62 0.67
N VAL A 18 -0.92 11.00 0.58
CA VAL A 18 -0.56 10.12 -0.55
C VAL A 18 -1.48 8.90 -0.61
N ILE A 19 -1.77 8.27 0.54
CA ILE A 19 -2.68 7.12 0.59
C ILE A 19 -4.08 7.53 0.13
N ILE A 20 -4.62 8.62 0.68
CA ILE A 20 -5.95 9.12 0.33
C ILE A 20 -6.03 9.40 -1.18
N TRP A 21 -5.01 10.04 -1.75
CA TRP A 21 -4.95 10.33 -3.18
C TRP A 21 -4.93 9.06 -4.03
N GLY A 22 -4.07 8.10 -3.69
CA GLY A 22 -3.98 6.82 -4.40
C GLY A 22 -5.27 6.02 -4.35
N VAL A 23 -5.92 5.97 -3.18
CA VAL A 23 -7.23 5.32 -3.01
C VAL A 23 -8.30 6.05 -3.83
N MET A 24 -8.33 7.38 -3.80
CA MET A 24 -9.30 8.17 -4.57
C MET A 24 -9.19 7.90 -6.08
N MET A 25 -7.98 7.95 -6.62
CA MET A 25 -7.73 7.62 -8.03
C MET A 25 -8.15 6.19 -8.36
N ALA A 26 -7.80 5.23 -7.50
CA ALA A 26 -8.15 3.83 -7.72
C ALA A 26 -9.67 3.60 -7.71
N VAL A 27 -10.41 4.27 -6.83
CA VAL A 27 -11.88 4.18 -6.80
C VAL A 27 -12.49 4.76 -8.08
N ILE A 28 -11.99 5.91 -8.56
CA ILE A 28 -12.48 6.52 -9.81
C ILE A 28 -12.26 5.58 -11.00
N GLU A 29 -11.07 5.00 -11.12
CA GLU A 29 -10.76 4.04 -12.19
C GLU A 29 -11.56 2.75 -12.06
N PHE A 30 -11.73 2.24 -10.83
CA PHE A 30 -12.54 1.05 -10.57
C PHE A 30 -13.98 1.23 -11.05
N VAL A 31 -14.61 2.36 -10.72
CA VAL A 31 -15.98 2.67 -11.16
C VAL A 31 -16.06 2.78 -12.68
N ARG A 32 -15.08 3.42 -13.33
CA ARG A 32 -15.00 3.49 -14.80
C ARG A 32 -14.85 2.11 -15.44
N LEU A 33 -14.04 1.23 -14.85
CA LEU A 33 -13.81 -0.13 -15.33
C LEU A 33 -15.05 -1.00 -15.16
N GLU A 34 -15.76 -0.89 -14.04
CA GLU A 34 -17.01 -1.63 -13.80
C GLU A 34 -18.10 -1.17 -14.79
N HIS A 35 -18.15 0.12 -15.13
CA HIS A 35 -19.07 0.62 -16.13
C HIS A 35 -18.74 0.12 -17.56
N LYS A 36 -17.45 -0.01 -17.90
CA LYS A 36 -17.01 -0.61 -19.18
C LYS A 36 -17.24 -2.11 -19.24
N ARG A 37 -17.14 -2.81 -18.11
CA ARG A 37 -17.46 -4.24 -17.99
C ARG A 37 -18.90 -4.55 -18.40
N PHE A 38 -19.86 -3.70 -18.03
CA PHE A 38 -21.25 -3.83 -18.49
C PHE A 38 -21.38 -3.78 -20.01
N ARG A 39 -20.36 -3.28 -20.72
CA ARG A 39 -20.28 -3.22 -22.19
C ARG A 39 -19.57 -4.42 -22.85
N GLY A 40 -19.06 -5.38 -22.06
CA GLY A 40 -18.47 -6.64 -22.55
C GLY A 40 -16.96 -6.62 -22.86
N GLU A 41 -16.21 -5.61 -22.43
CA GLU A 41 -14.75 -5.55 -22.64
C GLU A 41 -13.97 -6.45 -21.66
N ASN A 42 -12.85 -7.03 -22.12
CA ASN A 42 -11.92 -7.81 -21.28
C ASN A 42 -11.21 -6.92 -20.26
N ILE A 43 -11.55 -7.08 -18.98
CA ILE A 43 -11.16 -6.17 -17.88
C ILE A 43 -10.00 -6.68 -17.03
N CYS A 44 -9.59 -7.95 -17.18
CA CYS A 44 -8.59 -8.59 -16.32
C CYS A 44 -7.28 -7.81 -16.26
N ARG A 45 -6.72 -7.46 -17.42
CA ARG A 45 -5.44 -6.72 -17.51
C ARG A 45 -5.53 -5.33 -16.89
N SER A 46 -6.66 -4.64 -17.07
CA SER A 46 -6.86 -3.30 -16.51
C SER A 46 -7.05 -3.32 -14.99
N ARG A 47 -7.69 -4.36 -14.45
CA ARG A 47 -7.81 -4.56 -13.00
C ARG A 47 -6.46 -4.84 -12.33
N GLU A 48 -5.61 -5.62 -12.99
CA GLU A 48 -4.26 -5.88 -12.50
C GLU A 48 -3.40 -4.59 -12.47
N LEU A 49 -3.46 -3.81 -13.55
CA LEU A 49 -2.79 -2.50 -13.61
C LEU A 49 -3.30 -1.53 -12.53
N LEU A 50 -4.62 -1.48 -12.31
CA LEU A 50 -5.23 -0.69 -11.24
C LEU A 50 -4.69 -1.10 -9.86
N ARG A 51 -4.64 -2.41 -9.59
CA ARG A 51 -4.11 -2.95 -8.33
C ARG A 51 -2.65 -2.59 -8.13
N ASN A 52 -1.83 -2.68 -9.19
CA ASN A 52 -0.42 -2.36 -9.12
C ASN A 52 -0.19 -0.86 -8.83
N HIS A 53 -0.95 0.05 -9.47
CA HIS A 53 -0.88 1.47 -9.16
C HIS A 53 -1.32 1.78 -7.73
N LEU A 54 -2.44 1.21 -7.28
CA LEU A 54 -2.92 1.37 -5.91
C LEU A 54 -1.87 0.90 -4.89
N SER A 55 -1.31 -0.29 -5.09
CA SER A 55 -0.26 -0.85 -4.23
C SER A 55 0.97 0.05 -4.15
N SER A 56 1.36 0.70 -5.25
CA SER A 56 2.49 1.64 -5.29
C SER A 56 2.21 2.87 -4.40
N TYR A 57 1.04 3.49 -4.51
CA TYR A 57 0.66 4.62 -3.65
C TYR A 57 0.53 4.25 -2.18
N LEU A 58 -0.05 3.07 -1.87
CA LEU A 58 -0.13 2.58 -0.50
C LEU A 58 1.27 2.32 0.09
N LEU A 59 2.16 1.71 -0.69
CA LEU A 59 3.53 1.42 -0.25
C LEU A 59 4.28 2.70 0.08
N LEU A 60 4.21 3.69 -0.80
CA LEU A 60 4.82 5.00 -0.60
C LEU A 60 4.26 5.69 0.65
N GLY A 61 2.94 5.73 0.79
CA GLY A 61 2.30 6.36 1.96
C GLY A 61 2.70 5.69 3.28
N ILE A 62 2.82 4.36 3.29
CA ILE A 62 3.28 3.60 4.46
C ILE A 62 4.73 3.94 4.82
N GLU A 63 5.63 4.15 3.85
CA GLU A 63 7.02 4.54 4.13
C GLU A 63 7.07 5.89 4.88
N PHE A 64 6.24 6.86 4.48
CA PHE A 64 6.12 8.13 5.20
C PHE A 64 5.53 7.94 6.61
N LEU A 65 4.48 7.14 6.76
CA LEU A 65 3.86 6.88 8.07
C LEU A 65 4.84 6.19 9.03
N ILE A 66 5.57 5.18 8.56
CA ILE A 66 6.61 4.51 9.36
C ILE A 66 7.70 5.51 9.75
N ALA A 67 8.13 6.39 8.86
CA ALA A 67 9.11 7.43 9.19
C ALA A 67 8.60 8.38 10.29
N ALA A 68 7.34 8.80 10.22
CA ALA A 68 6.70 9.61 11.26
C ALA A 68 6.67 8.89 12.61
N ASP A 69 6.29 7.60 12.62
CA ASP A 69 6.20 6.78 13.83
C ASP A 69 7.58 6.49 14.44
N ILE A 70 8.61 6.27 13.63
CA ILE A 70 10.00 6.12 14.11
C ILE A 70 10.44 7.40 14.84
N ILE A 71 10.19 8.58 14.25
CA ILE A 71 10.54 9.86 14.89
C ILE A 71 9.77 10.00 16.21
N HIS A 72 8.48 9.63 16.24
CA HIS A 72 7.68 9.65 17.47
C HIS A 72 8.26 8.72 18.55
N SER A 73 8.66 7.50 18.19
CA SER A 73 9.27 6.54 19.10
C SER A 73 10.62 7.00 19.65
N ILE A 74 11.38 7.82 18.91
CA ILE A 74 12.64 8.41 19.42
C ILE A 74 12.34 9.47 20.49
N MET A 75 11.23 10.20 20.36
CA MET A 75 10.84 11.24 21.32
C MET A 75 10.30 10.65 22.63
N SER A 76 9.61 9.52 22.55
CA SER A 76 9.09 8.79 23.70
C SER A 76 9.30 7.29 23.46
N PRO A 77 10.43 6.72 23.89
CA PRO A 77 10.70 5.30 23.69
C PRO A 77 9.67 4.47 24.46
N ASN A 78 8.71 3.91 23.72
CA ASN A 78 7.69 3.00 24.23
C ASN A 78 7.83 1.65 23.52
N LEU A 79 8.08 0.58 24.30
CA LEU A 79 8.22 -0.78 23.76
C LEU A 79 6.97 -1.22 23.01
N GLU A 80 5.76 -0.80 23.43
CA GLU A 80 4.52 -1.11 22.72
C GLU A 80 4.47 -0.52 21.30
N ALA A 81 4.99 0.71 21.12
CA ALA A 81 4.98 1.37 19.80
C ALA A 81 5.89 0.63 18.81
N ILE A 82 7.07 0.19 19.27
CA ILE A 82 8.01 -0.60 18.47
C ILE A 82 7.39 -1.97 18.12
N LEU A 83 6.71 -2.60 19.07
CA LEU A 83 6.06 -3.90 18.88
C LEU A 83 4.91 -3.82 17.87
N LEU A 84 4.08 -2.77 17.94
CA LEU A 84 3.01 -2.51 16.98
C LEU A 84 3.54 -2.34 15.55
N LEU A 85 4.59 -1.53 15.39
CA LEU A 85 5.26 -1.35 14.09
C LEU A 85 5.78 -2.67 13.52
N GLY A 86 6.45 -3.48 14.36
CA GLY A 86 6.96 -4.79 13.96
C GLY A 86 5.85 -5.73 13.49
N VAL A 87 4.71 -5.75 14.18
CA VAL A 87 3.55 -6.58 13.83
C VAL A 87 2.96 -6.14 12.49
N VAL A 88 2.78 -4.83 12.25
CA VAL A 88 2.22 -4.31 10.98
C VAL A 88 3.12 -4.71 9.80
N VAL A 89 4.44 -4.55 9.93
CA VAL A 89 5.40 -4.93 8.88
C VAL A 89 5.38 -6.45 8.65
N ALA A 90 5.32 -7.26 9.72
CA ALA A 90 5.26 -8.72 9.59
C ALA A 90 4.01 -9.19 8.84
N ILE A 91 2.83 -8.66 9.20
CA ILE A 91 1.56 -8.99 8.51
C ILE A 91 1.67 -8.66 7.03
N ARG A 92 2.18 -7.47 6.70
CA ARG A 92 2.35 -7.03 5.31
C ARG A 92 3.25 -7.96 4.50
N THR A 93 4.39 -8.35 5.07
CA THR A 93 5.34 -9.26 4.42
C THR A 93 4.72 -10.62 4.17
N VAL A 94 3.99 -11.18 5.15
CA VAL A 94 3.31 -12.46 5.01
C VAL A 94 2.24 -12.38 3.92
N LEU A 95 1.35 -11.39 3.97
CA LEU A 95 0.29 -11.23 2.96
C LEU A 95 0.87 -11.01 1.55
N GLY A 96 1.91 -10.19 1.41
CA GLY A 96 2.60 -9.98 0.13
C GLY A 96 3.20 -11.28 -0.41
N TYR A 97 3.91 -12.02 0.44
CA TYR A 97 4.51 -13.31 0.08
C TYR A 97 3.48 -14.34 -0.39
N PHE A 98 2.35 -14.46 0.31
CA PHE A 98 1.28 -15.38 -0.07
C PHE A 98 0.64 -14.99 -1.41
N LEU A 99 0.43 -13.69 -1.65
CA LEU A 99 -0.17 -13.20 -2.88
C LEU A 99 0.74 -13.40 -4.09
N ASP A 100 2.05 -13.11 -3.96
CA ASP A 100 3.03 -13.38 -5.01
C ASP A 100 3.10 -14.87 -5.35
N LYS A 101 3.02 -15.73 -4.32
CA LYS A 101 2.99 -17.19 -4.50
C LYS A 101 1.73 -17.65 -5.23
N GLU A 102 0.56 -17.08 -4.94
CA GLU A 102 -0.69 -17.40 -5.62
C GLU A 102 -0.66 -16.97 -7.10
N LEU A 103 -0.10 -15.80 -7.38
CA LEU A 103 0.08 -15.32 -8.76
C LEU A 103 1.05 -16.22 -9.55
N ALA A 104 2.15 -16.65 -8.91
CA ALA A 104 3.11 -17.56 -9.52
C ALA A 104 2.51 -18.95 -9.82
N SER A 105 1.55 -19.42 -9.01
CA SER A 105 0.89 -20.71 -9.27
C SER A 105 -0.15 -20.66 -10.39
N HIS A 106 -0.63 -19.48 -10.76
CA HIS A 106 -1.63 -19.26 -11.82
C HIS A 106 -1.00 -18.73 -13.12
N ALA A 107 0.31 -18.51 -13.16
CA ALA A 107 1.02 -18.22 -14.40
C ALA A 107 0.98 -19.48 -15.30
N PRO A 108 0.41 -19.41 -16.52
CA PRO A 108 0.40 -20.55 -17.43
C PRO A 108 1.85 -20.92 -17.74
N ALA A 109 2.18 -22.19 -17.53
CA ALA A 109 3.48 -22.71 -17.92
C ALA A 109 3.65 -22.48 -19.43
N GLU A 110 4.56 -21.57 -19.80
CA GLU A 110 5.14 -21.61 -21.14
C GLU A 110 5.86 -22.95 -21.25
N THR A 111 5.20 -23.89 -21.92
CA THR A 111 5.82 -25.06 -22.53
C THR A 111 6.90 -24.56 -23.48
N LYS A 112 8.14 -24.52 -23.00
CA LYS A 112 9.33 -24.50 -23.85
C LYS A 112 9.48 -25.90 -24.45
N ASP A 113 9.00 -26.02 -25.69
CA ASP A 113 9.52 -27.02 -26.64
C ASP A 113 10.98 -26.71 -27.00
#